data_AF-A0A8X6HHV4-F1
#
_entry.id   AF-A0A8X6HHV4-F1
#
_cell.length_a   1.000
_cell.length_b   1.000
_cell.length_c   1.000
_cell.angle_alpha   90.00
_cell.angle_beta   90.00
_cell.angle_gamma   90.00
#
_symmetry.space_group_name_H-M   'P 1'
#
loop_
_entity.id
_entity.type
_entity.pdbx_description
1 polymer ?
#
loop_
_entity_poly.entity_id
_entity_poly.type
_entity_poly.pdbx_seq_one_letter_code
_entity_poly.pdbx_strand_id
1 'polypeptide(L)'
;MQQQSLGGAKYYVCFKDNFSKYFRLFFMQSKNEVSKFLETFLNQAKNAGHMIKEELSDGGVEVINSTVKSLLEKSGISSRMSMPYTPQQNGAAERENRTIVESARSMIYATNLPLKLWAEAVNMSVYVLNRTGPTTVKDKSPYEL
;
A
#
# COMPACT_ATOMS: atom_id res chain seq x y z
N MET A 1 -3.45 -6.24 12.51
CA MET A 1 -3.78 -5.83 13.90
C MET A 1 -4.70 -6.90 14.47
N GLN A 2 -4.60 -7.25 15.76
CA GLN A 2 -5.41 -8.34 16.36
C GLN A 2 -6.91 -7.96 16.54
N GLN A 3 -7.24 -6.67 16.47
CA GLN A 3 -8.61 -6.15 16.63
C GLN A 3 -9.18 -5.63 15.31
N GLN A 4 -10.48 -5.85 15.08
CA GLN A 4 -11.22 -5.25 13.98
C GLN A 4 -11.31 -3.72 14.17
N SER A 5 -11.13 -2.96 13.08
CA SER A 5 -11.27 -1.49 13.13
C SER A 5 -12.72 -1.04 13.31
N LEU A 6 -12.93 0.24 13.62
CA LEU A 6 -14.26 0.85 13.72
C LEU A 6 -15.09 0.66 12.44
N GLY A 7 -14.46 0.78 11.26
CA GLY A 7 -15.07 0.54 9.95
C GLY A 7 -15.17 -0.94 9.54
N GLY A 8 -14.87 -1.88 10.43
CA GLY A 8 -15.00 -3.31 10.18
C GLY A 8 -13.81 -3.97 9.46
N ALA A 9 -12.78 -3.22 9.06
CA ALA A 9 -11.59 -3.77 8.42
C ALA A 9 -10.74 -4.61 9.39
N LYS A 10 -10.10 -5.64 8.87
CA LYS A 10 -9.15 -6.55 9.56
C LYS A 10 -7.74 -6.48 8.95
N TYR A 11 -7.66 -6.14 7.66
CA TYR A 11 -6.45 -6.06 6.88
C TYR A 11 -6.37 -4.71 6.17
N TYR A 12 -5.19 -4.37 5.65
CA TYR A 12 -5.05 -3.33 4.64
C TYR A 12 -4.08 -3.80 3.57
N VAL A 13 -4.25 -3.29 2.36
CA VAL A 13 -3.27 -3.41 1.27
C VAL A 13 -2.70 -2.02 1.00
N CYS A 14 -1.40 -1.97 0.73
CA CYS A 14 -0.68 -0.75 0.43
C CYS A 14 -0.03 -0.89 -0.94
N PHE A 15 -0.43 -0.03 -1.88
CA PHE A 15 0.23 0.11 -3.18
C PHE A 15 1.15 1.30 -3.11
N LYS A 16 2.38 1.11 -3.57
CA LYS A 16 3.38 2.17 -3.59
C LYS A 16 3.83 2.44 -5.00
N ASP A 17 3.86 3.70 -5.38
CA ASP A 17 4.54 4.10 -6.61
C ASP A 17 6.06 4.16 -6.39
N ASN A 18 6.83 3.54 -7.28
CA ASN A 18 8.27 3.49 -7.13
C ASN A 18 8.95 4.81 -7.51
N PHE A 19 8.32 5.67 -8.33
CA PHE A 19 8.91 6.95 -8.72
C PHE A 19 8.64 8.03 -7.66
N SER A 20 7.39 8.39 -7.41
CA SER A 20 6.99 9.42 -6.46
C SER A 20 7.16 8.99 -5.00
N LYS A 21 7.27 7.68 -4.73
CA LYS A 21 7.20 7.09 -3.39
C LYS A 21 5.83 7.26 -2.71
N TYR A 22 4.81 7.62 -3.49
CA TYR A 22 3.46 7.80 -2.99
C TYR A 22 2.84 6.46 -2.55
N PHE A 23 2.26 6.44 -1.36
CA PHE A 23 1.54 5.29 -0.82
C PHE A 23 0.03 5.48 -0.96
N ARG A 24 -0.64 4.45 -1.49
CA ARG A 24 -2.10 4.33 -1.49
C ARG A 24 -2.53 3.16 -0.63
N LEU A 25 -3.34 3.44 0.39
CA LEU A 25 -3.92 2.43 1.27
C LEU A 25 -5.37 2.11 0.90
N PHE A 26 -5.71 0.84 1.09
CA PHE A 26 -7.09 0.35 1.11
C PHE A 26 -7.30 -0.58 2.30
N PHE A 27 -8.40 -0.40 3.03
CA PHE A 27 -8.76 -1.22 4.18
C PHE A 27 -9.71 -2.33 3.76
N MET A 28 -9.49 -3.55 4.26
CA MET A 28 -10.17 -4.76 3.80
C MET A 28 -10.71 -5.58 4.98
N GLN A 29 -11.86 -6.20 4.82
CA GLN A 29 -12.41 -7.17 5.77
C GLN A 29 -11.84 -8.56 5.50
N SER A 30 -11.58 -8.88 4.23
CA SER A 30 -10.99 -10.13 3.76
C SER A 30 -9.84 -9.89 2.78
N LYS A 31 -8.88 -10.80 2.78
CA LYS A 31 -7.73 -10.84 1.87
C LYS A 31 -8.13 -11.04 0.39
N ASN A 32 -9.34 -11.54 0.13
CA ASN A 32 -9.85 -11.72 -1.23
C ASN A 32 -10.24 -10.40 -1.93
N GLU A 33 -10.26 -9.28 -1.20
CA GLU A 33 -10.65 -7.97 -1.75
C GLU A 33 -9.50 -7.26 -2.49
N VAL A 34 -8.28 -7.82 -2.46
CA VAL A 34 -7.08 -7.20 -3.07
C VAL A 34 -7.27 -6.91 -4.55
N SER A 35 -7.85 -7.82 -5.32
CA SER A 35 -8.07 -7.63 -6.78
C SER A 35 -8.97 -6.43 -7.08
N LYS A 36 -10.05 -6.26 -6.30
CA LYS A 36 -10.97 -5.13 -6.40
C LYS A 36 -10.28 -3.80 -6.09
N PHE A 37 -9.45 -3.77 -5.04
CA PHE A 37 -8.72 -2.56 -4.67
C PHE A 37 -7.59 -2.24 -5.65
N LEU A 38 -6.95 -3.26 -6.21
CA LEU A 38 -5.99 -3.10 -7.30
C LEU A 38 -6.67 -2.47 -8.52
N GLU A 39 -7.81 -3.00 -8.98
CA GLU A 39 -8.57 -2.40 -10.09
C GLU A 39 -8.94 -0.94 -9.82
N THR A 40 -9.40 -0.67 -8.59
CA THR A 40 -9.70 0.71 -8.15
C THR A 40 -8.47 1.62 -8.24
N PHE A 41 -7.32 1.13 -7.81
CA PHE A 41 -6.06 1.87 -7.86
C PHE A 41 -5.61 2.13 -9.30
N LEU A 42 -5.65 1.11 -10.17
CA LEU A 42 -5.29 1.25 -11.59
C LEU A 42 -6.16 2.31 -12.29
N ASN A 43 -7.46 2.29 -12.03
CA ASN A 43 -8.40 3.27 -12.57
C ASN A 43 -8.12 4.69 -12.05
N GLN A 44 -7.81 4.84 -10.75
CA GLN A 44 -7.43 6.14 -10.18
C GLN A 44 -6.14 6.68 -10.78
N ALA A 45 -5.11 5.84 -10.93
CA ALA A 45 -3.84 6.22 -11.54
C ALA A 45 -4.05 6.68 -12.99
N LYS A 46 -4.83 5.91 -13.77
CA LYS A 46 -5.17 6.24 -15.16
C LYS A 46 -5.92 7.57 -15.27
N ASN A 47 -6.91 7.81 -14.40
CA ASN A 47 -7.68 9.06 -14.37
C ASN A 47 -6.84 10.28 -13.97
N ALA A 48 -5.82 10.08 -13.15
CA ALA A 48 -4.84 11.11 -12.79
C ALA A 48 -3.78 11.34 -13.89
N GLY A 49 -3.83 10.60 -15.00
CA GLY A 49 -2.88 10.71 -16.11
C GLY A 49 -1.59 9.92 -15.91
N HIS A 50 -1.51 9.06 -14.90
CA HIS A 50 -0.36 8.19 -14.66
C HIS A 50 -0.53 6.85 -15.39
N MET A 51 0.52 6.46 -16.11
CA MET A 51 0.58 5.17 -16.80
C MET A 51 1.44 4.19 -16.00
N ILE A 52 0.80 3.16 -15.45
CA ILE A 52 1.47 2.07 -14.75
C ILE A 52 2.00 1.09 -15.80
N LYS A 53 3.31 0.80 -15.77
CA LYS A 53 3.98 -0.10 -16.73
C LYS A 53 4.20 -1.50 -16.17
N GLU A 54 4.54 -1.57 -14.90
CA GLU A 54 4.91 -2.80 -14.22
C GLU A 54 4.36 -2.78 -12.78
N GLU A 55 3.82 -3.93 -12.36
CA GLU A 55 3.48 -4.24 -10.98
C GLU A 55 4.54 -5.19 -10.42
N LEU A 56 5.03 -4.90 -9.22
CA LEU A 56 6.00 -5.74 -8.52
C LEU A 56 5.37 -6.29 -7.25
N SER A 57 5.21 -7.62 -7.21
CA SER A 57 4.71 -8.34 -6.05
C SER A 57 5.79 -9.17 -5.37
N ASP A 58 5.68 -9.37 -4.07
CA ASP A 58 6.50 -10.29 -3.28
C ASP A 58 6.10 -11.77 -3.46
N GLY A 59 5.07 -12.06 -4.26
CA GLY A 59 4.56 -13.40 -4.45
C GLY A 59 3.60 -13.87 -3.35
N GLY A 60 3.00 -12.95 -2.59
CA GLY A 60 1.88 -13.29 -1.72
C GLY A 60 0.75 -13.97 -2.49
N VAL A 61 0.20 -15.07 -1.97
CA VAL A 61 -0.88 -15.87 -2.60
C VAL A 61 -2.09 -15.02 -3.03
N GLU A 62 -2.32 -13.91 -2.35
CA GLU A 62 -3.37 -12.93 -2.63
C GLU A 62 -3.16 -12.15 -3.94
N VAL A 63 -1.88 -11.95 -4.32
CA VAL A 63 -1.45 -11.24 -5.53
C VAL A 63 -1.17 -12.23 -6.66
N ILE A 64 -0.75 -13.46 -6.35
CA ILE A 64 -0.67 -14.60 -7.28
C ILE A 64 -2.06 -15.24 -7.48
N ASN A 65 -3.09 -14.44 -7.70
CA ASN A 65 -4.41 -14.93 -8.07
C ASN A 65 -4.57 -14.78 -9.59
N SER A 66 -5.17 -15.78 -10.25
CA SER A 66 -5.53 -15.72 -11.67
C SER A 66 -6.36 -14.47 -12.02
N THR A 67 -7.14 -13.97 -11.06
CA THR A 67 -7.93 -12.75 -11.21
C THR A 67 -7.04 -11.51 -11.33
N VAL A 68 -6.00 -11.39 -10.48
CA VAL A 68 -5.05 -10.28 -10.52
C VAL A 68 -4.23 -10.33 -11.82
N LYS A 69 -3.76 -11.51 -12.21
CA LYS A 69 -3.04 -11.70 -13.46
C LYS A 69 -3.87 -11.29 -14.68
N SER A 70 -5.12 -11.75 -14.75
CA SER A 70 -6.05 -11.36 -15.83
C SER A 70 -6.34 -9.86 -15.86
N LEU A 71 -6.46 -9.22 -14.69
CA LEU A 71 -6.68 -7.79 -14.58
C LEU A 71 -5.47 -6.98 -15.11
N LEU A 72 -4.26 -7.38 -14.75
CA LEU A 72 -3.03 -6.72 -15.21
C LEU A 72 -2.83 -6.93 -16.72
N GLU A 73 -3.04 -8.14 -17.23
CA GLU A 73 -2.99 -8.45 -18.67
C GLU A 73 -4.00 -7.60 -19.47
N LYS A 74 -5.26 -7.50 -19.01
CA LYS A 74 -6.29 -6.65 -19.64
C LYS A 74 -5.92 -5.17 -19.64
N SER A 75 -5.16 -4.74 -18.63
CA SER A 75 -4.70 -3.36 -18.49
C SER A 75 -3.39 -3.09 -19.24
N GLY A 76 -2.79 -4.11 -19.87
CA GLY A 76 -1.48 -4.00 -20.53
C GLY A 76 -0.31 -3.79 -19.57
N ILE A 77 -0.47 -4.16 -18.30
CA ILE A 77 0.53 -3.98 -17.24
C ILE A 77 1.33 -5.27 -17.10
N SER A 78 2.66 -5.14 -17.14
CA SER A 78 3.54 -6.28 -16.86
C SER A 78 3.51 -6.62 -15.37
N SER A 79 3.42 -7.89 -15.01
CA SER A 79 3.56 -8.34 -13.62
C SER A 79 4.94 -8.96 -13.43
N ARG A 80 5.67 -8.48 -12.43
CA ARG A 80 6.94 -9.00 -11.99
C ARG A 80 6.80 -9.53 -10.57
N MET A 81 7.37 -10.69 -10.33
CA MET A 81 7.49 -11.25 -8.98
C MET A 81 8.92 -11.04 -8.50
N SER A 82 9.08 -10.56 -7.27
CA SER A 82 10.39 -10.55 -6.62
C SER A 82 10.92 -11.97 -6.49
N MET A 83 12.24 -12.16 -6.56
CA MET A 83 12.78 -13.52 -6.47
C MET A 83 12.51 -14.11 -5.08
N PRO A 84 12.05 -15.37 -4.99
CA PRO A 84 11.94 -16.07 -3.71
C PRO A 84 13.27 -15.99 -2.95
N TYR A 85 13.23 -15.72 -1.65
CA TYR A 85 14.42 -15.63 -0.80
C TYR A 85 15.41 -14.51 -1.16
N THR A 86 14.96 -13.43 -1.81
CA THR A 86 15.73 -12.17 -1.93
C THR A 86 15.20 -11.08 -0.99
N PRO A 87 15.50 -11.17 0.33
CA PRO A 87 15.03 -10.20 1.31
C PRO A 87 15.53 -8.76 1.05
N GLN A 88 16.50 -8.54 0.18
CA GLN A 88 16.92 -7.20 -0.22
C GLN A 88 15.88 -6.49 -1.09
N GLN A 89 15.17 -7.23 -1.97
CA GLN A 89 14.11 -6.67 -2.82
C GLN A 89 12.83 -6.44 -2.02
N ASN A 90 12.44 -7.39 -1.16
CA ASN A 90 11.27 -7.23 -0.31
C ASN A 90 11.52 -6.37 0.93
N GLY A 91 12.78 -6.25 1.36
CA GLY A 91 13.14 -5.57 2.60
C GLY A 91 12.86 -4.07 2.57
N ALA A 92 12.70 -3.47 1.38
CA ALA A 92 12.20 -2.10 1.26
C ALA A 92 10.71 -2.02 1.63
N ALA A 93 9.88 -2.88 1.02
CA ALA A 93 8.45 -2.96 1.31
C ALA A 93 8.18 -3.35 2.78
N GLU A 94 8.94 -4.30 3.33
CA GLU A 94 8.84 -4.70 4.74
C GLU A 94 9.18 -3.54 5.70
N ARG A 95 10.26 -2.80 5.43
CA ARG A 95 10.65 -1.63 6.25
C ARG A 95 9.61 -0.54 6.20
N GLU A 96 9.01 -0.31 5.04
CA GLU A 96 7.97 0.70 4.85
C GLU A 96 6.68 0.30 5.56
N ASN A 97 6.28 -0.97 5.43
CA ASN A 97 5.15 -1.50 6.15
C ASN A 97 5.34 -1.40 7.68
N ARG A 98 6.56 -1.70 8.17
CA ARG A 98 6.92 -1.50 9.57
C ARG A 98 6.80 -0.04 9.98
N THR A 99 7.31 0.90 9.16
CA THR A 99 7.24 2.34 9.43
C THR A 99 5.79 2.82 9.56
N ILE A 100 4.90 2.37 8.67
CA ILE A 100 3.47 2.70 8.73
C ILE A 100 2.83 2.17 10.02
N VAL A 101 3.08 0.91 10.37
CA VAL A 101 2.49 0.28 11.57
C VAL A 101 3.03 0.88 12.86
N GLU A 102 4.32 1.16 12.94
CA GLU A 102 4.96 1.78 14.11
C GLU A 102 4.50 3.22 14.32
N SER A 103 4.35 3.99 13.23
CA SER A 103 3.79 5.34 13.28
C SER A 103 2.35 5.33 13.79
N ALA A 104 1.52 4.42 13.27
CA ALA A 104 0.13 4.27 13.69
C ALA A 104 0.02 3.88 15.18
N ARG A 105 0.83 2.92 15.62
CA ARG A 105 0.89 2.51 17.04
C ARG A 105 1.30 3.68 17.91
N SER A 106 2.36 4.40 17.53
CA SER A 106 2.87 5.54 18.30
C SER A 106 1.81 6.61 18.48
N MET A 107 1.05 6.95 17.43
CA MET A 107 -0.05 7.91 17.52
C MET A 107 -1.14 7.45 18.49
N ILE A 108 -1.56 6.18 18.42
CA ILE A 108 -2.60 5.63 19.30
C ILE A 108 -2.14 5.67 20.77
N TYR A 109 -0.91 5.23 21.05
CA TYR A 109 -0.39 5.21 22.41
C TYR A 109 -0.17 6.61 22.98
N ALA A 110 0.37 7.54 22.20
CA ALA A 110 0.62 8.91 22.64
C ALA A 110 -0.66 9.68 22.99
N THR A 111 -1.77 9.35 22.33
CA THR A 111 -3.07 10.03 22.51
C THR A 111 -4.06 9.23 23.37
N ASN A 112 -3.63 8.07 23.88
CA ASN A 112 -4.46 7.12 24.62
C ASN A 112 -5.77 6.76 23.90
N LEU A 113 -5.70 6.64 22.57
CA LEU A 113 -6.86 6.31 21.76
C LEU A 113 -7.18 4.81 21.80
N PRO A 114 -8.46 4.41 21.62
CA PRO A 114 -8.82 3.01 21.48
C PRO A 114 -8.16 2.32 20.29
N LEU A 115 -7.67 1.09 20.47
CA LEU A 115 -7.06 0.28 19.40
C LEU A 115 -7.98 0.01 18.20
N LYS A 116 -9.31 0.09 18.37
CA LYS A 116 -10.28 0.03 17.27
C LYS A 116 -10.10 1.14 16.22
N LEU A 117 -9.40 2.22 16.56
CA LEU A 117 -9.06 3.32 15.64
C LEU A 117 -7.78 3.07 14.84
N TRP A 118 -7.30 1.81 14.78
CA TRP A 118 -6.05 1.52 14.10
C TRP A 118 -6.09 1.83 12.61
N ALA A 119 -7.25 1.70 11.95
CA ALA A 119 -7.36 1.98 10.52
C ALA A 119 -7.19 3.49 10.26
N GLU A 120 -7.81 4.32 11.10
CA GLU A 120 -7.69 5.78 11.08
C GLU A 120 -6.26 6.21 11.38
N ALA A 121 -5.60 5.58 12.36
CA ALA A 121 -4.19 5.85 12.67
C ALA A 121 -3.23 5.43 11.53
N VAL A 122 -3.47 4.29 10.89
CA VAL A 122 -2.70 3.85 9.72
C VAL A 122 -2.92 4.79 8.53
N ASN A 123 -4.17 5.21 8.29
CA ASN A 123 -4.50 6.20 7.27
C ASN A 123 -3.78 7.53 7.52
N MET A 124 -3.77 7.99 8.77
CA MET A 124 -3.06 9.22 9.16
C MET A 124 -1.55 9.08 8.98
N SER A 125 -0.99 7.90 9.31
CA SER A 125 0.45 7.64 9.13
C SER A 125 0.85 7.81 7.67
N VAL A 126 0.08 7.22 6.74
CA VAL A 126 0.33 7.35 5.30
C VAL A 126 0.06 8.77 4.80
N TYR A 127 -0.96 9.46 5.33
CA TYR A 127 -1.21 10.85 5.00
C TYR A 127 0.01 11.74 5.31
N VAL A 128 0.65 11.53 6.46
CA VAL A 128 1.87 12.25 6.87
C VAL A 128 3.05 11.84 6.00
N LEU A 129 3.26 10.53 5.79
CA LEU A 129 4.37 10.03 4.96
C LEU A 129 4.31 10.55 3.53
N ASN A 130 3.12 10.66 2.93
CA ASN A 130 2.97 11.20 1.58
C ASN A 130 3.33 12.70 1.48
N ARG A 131 3.33 13.45 2.60
CA ARG A 131 3.62 14.89 2.64
C ARG A 131 5.00 15.23 3.18
N THR A 132 5.61 14.30 3.90
CA THR A 132 6.89 14.53 4.62
C THR A 132 7.97 13.53 4.23
N GLY A 133 7.60 12.46 3.52
CA GLY A 133 8.52 11.40 3.13
C GLY A 133 9.57 11.89 2.14
N PRO A 134 10.78 11.30 2.15
CA PRO A 134 11.81 11.63 1.18
C PRO A 134 11.45 11.07 -0.19
N THR A 135 11.77 11.83 -1.24
CA THR A 135 11.68 11.37 -2.63
C THR A 135 13.03 11.45 -3.32
N THR A 136 13.12 10.94 -4.54
CA THR A 136 14.32 11.09 -5.38
C THR A 136 14.48 12.50 -5.92
N VAL A 137 13.45 13.34 -5.83
CA VAL A 137 13.47 14.73 -6.29
C VAL A 137 13.64 15.65 -5.09
N LYS A 138 14.68 16.48 -5.15
CA LYS A 138 15.00 17.41 -4.07
C LYS A 138 13.82 18.34 -3.78
N ASP A 139 13.54 18.56 -2.50
CA ASP A 139 12.53 19.49 -1.99
C ASP A 139 11.10 19.21 -2.49
N LYS A 140 10.81 17.96 -2.90
CA LYS A 140 9.46 17.50 -3.23
C LYS A 140 9.06 16.30 -2.40
N SER A 141 7.86 16.37 -1.83
CA SER A 141 7.19 15.28 -1.15
C SER A 141 6.56 14.29 -2.14
N PRO A 142 6.22 13.07 -1.72
CA PRO A 142 5.52 12.11 -2.56
C PRO A 142 4.19 12.61 -3.12
N TYR A 143 3.55 13.57 -2.45
CA TYR A 143 2.29 14.18 -2.86
C TYR A 143 2.46 15.24 -3.97
N GLU A 144 3.64 15.85 -4.09
CA GLU A 144 3.94 16.90 -5.08
C GLU A 144 4.50 16.34 -6.40
N LEU A 145 4.76 15.04 -6.44
CA LEU A 145 5.24 14.28 -7.61
C LEU A 145 4.10 13.50 -8.25
#